data_AF-F7KUX8-F1
#
_entry.id   AF-F7KUX8-F1
#
_cell.length_a   1.000
_cell.length_b   1.000
_cell.length_c   1.000
_cell.angle_alpha   90.00
_cell.angle_beta   90.00
_cell.angle_gamma   90.00
#
_symmetry.space_group_name_H-M   'P 1'
#
loop_
_entity.id
_entity.type
_entity.pdbx_description
1 polymer ?
#
loop_
_entity_poly.entity_id
_entity_poly.type
_entity_poly.pdbx_seq_one_letter_code
_entity_poly.pdbx_strand_id
1 'polypeptide(L)' 'MPRVVLTESERDREAVESLIKKHAGAMRLTMPMLAKRIGMPSATLYKRLHDPDTFRRGEMRRICKALKIPEDERGGLLG' A
#
# COMPACT_ATOMS: atom_id res chain seq x y z
N MET A 1 -28.50 -2.06 16.95
CA MET A 1 -27.36 -1.28 16.42
C MET A 1 -26.28 -2.29 16.02
N PRO A 2 -25.86 -2.38 14.75
CA PRO A 2 -24.92 -3.42 14.36
C PRO A 2 -23.53 -3.10 14.95
N ARG A 3 -23.00 -4.06 15.72
CA ARG A 3 -21.70 -4.00 16.39
C ARG A 3 -20.59 -3.98 15.34
N VAL A 4 -19.63 -3.08 15.56
CA VAL A 4 -18.56 -2.73 14.64
C VAL A 4 -17.73 -3.95 14.25
N VAL A 5 -17.73 -4.27 12.95
CA VAL A 5 -16.80 -5.23 12.32
C VAL A 5 -15.47 -4.48 12.09
N LEU A 6 -14.79 -4.14 13.19
CA LEU A 6 -13.45 -3.53 13.26
C LEU A 6 -12.33 -4.57 13.01
N THR A 7 -12.61 -5.69 12.31
CA THR A 7 -12.07 -6.99 12.76
C THR A 7 -10.80 -7.53 12.10
N GLU A 8 -10.42 -7.18 10.86
CA GLU A 8 -9.18 -7.68 10.23
C GLU A 8 -8.70 -6.73 9.13
N SER A 9 -9.63 -6.28 8.29
CA SER A 9 -9.35 -5.40 7.16
C SER A 9 -8.72 -4.07 7.56
N GLU A 10 -9.10 -3.47 8.68
CA GLU A 10 -8.47 -2.21 9.15
C GLU A 10 -7.03 -2.40 9.64
N ARG A 11 -6.72 -3.56 10.24
CA ARG A 11 -5.33 -3.91 10.59
C ARG A 11 -4.50 -4.17 9.36
N ASP A 12 -5.07 -4.84 8.34
CA ASP A 12 -4.41 -5.05 7.07
C ASP A 12 -4.15 -3.72 6.34
N ARG A 13 -5.08 -2.77 6.42
CA ARG A 13 -4.92 -1.42 5.85
C ARG A 13 -3.76 -0.66 6.51
N GLU A 14 -3.71 -0.63 7.83
CA GLU A 14 -2.63 0.04 8.57
C GLU A 14 -1.28 -0.64 8.33
N ALA A 15 -1.26 -1.97 8.21
CA ALA A 15 -0.07 -2.75 7.88
C ALA A 15 0.44 -2.44 6.46
N VAL A 16 -0.45 -2.39 5.45
CA VAL A 16 -0.12 -2.01 4.07
C VAL A 16 0.49 -0.61 4.02
N GLU A 17 -0.17 0.35 4.64
CA GLU A 17 0.28 1.74 4.62
C GLU A 17 1.64 1.89 5.32
N SER A 18 1.79 1.26 6.48
CA SER A 18 3.04 1.27 7.25
C SER A 18 4.19 0.61 6.49
N LEU A 19 3.94 -0.53 5.84
CA LEU A 19 4.92 -1.23 5.02
C LEU A 19 5.37 -0.37 3.83
N ILE A 20 4.42 0.25 3.12
CA ILE A 20 4.72 1.13 1.99
C ILE A 20 5.53 2.35 2.46
N LYS A 21 5.14 3.01 3.55
CA LYS A 21 5.86 4.16 4.11
C LYS A 21 7.27 3.79 4.56
N LYS A 22 7.43 2.65 5.24
CA LYS A 22 8.74 2.13 5.70
C LYS A 22 9.70 1.95 4.52
N HIS A 23 9.29 1.22 3.48
CA HIS A 23 10.15 0.96 2.32
C HIS A 23 10.38 2.20 1.47
N ALA A 24 9.37 3.06 1.31
CA ALA A 24 9.54 4.35 0.64
C ALA A 24 10.55 5.26 1.36
N GLY A 25 10.48 5.32 2.70
CA GLY A 25 11.42 6.04 3.55
C GLY A 25 12.84 5.51 3.43
N ALA A 26 13.02 4.18 3.48
CA ALA A 26 14.32 3.53 3.29
C ALA A 26 14.95 3.87 1.93
N MET A 27 14.12 4.03 0.89
CA MET A 27 14.56 4.40 -0.47
C MET A 27 14.64 5.91 -0.71
N ARG A 28 14.36 6.75 0.30
CA ARG A 28 14.24 8.22 0.18
C ARG A 28 13.28 8.65 -0.95
N LEU A 29 12.24 7.86 -1.19
CA LEU A 29 11.19 8.15 -2.16
C LEU A 29 10.06 8.91 -1.49
N THR A 30 9.83 10.13 -1.94
CA THR A 30 8.61 10.85 -1.57
C THR A 30 7.40 10.21 -2.25
N MET A 31 6.20 10.40 -1.70
CA MET A 31 4.97 9.87 -2.30
C MET A 31 4.77 10.32 -3.76
N PRO A 32 5.04 11.58 -4.15
CA PRO A 32 5.00 11.98 -5.56
C PRO A 32 6.01 11.24 -6.45
N MET A 33 7.21 10.96 -5.93
CA MET A 33 8.22 10.19 -6.67
C MET A 33 7.81 8.73 -6.83
N LEU A 34 7.24 8.13 -5.78
CA LEU A 34 6.68 6.77 -5.84
C LEU A 34 5.55 6.70 -6.88
N ALA A 35 4.62 7.66 -6.84
CA ALA A 35 3.51 7.77 -7.78
C ALA A 35 4.00 7.84 -9.24
N LYS A 36 4.99 8.71 -9.51
CA LYS A 36 5.64 8.81 -10.83
C LYS A 36 6.30 7.49 -11.25
N ARG A 37 6.97 6.81 -10.32
CA ARG A 37 7.70 5.56 -10.57
C ARG A 37 6.78 4.39 -10.92
N ILE A 38 5.58 4.34 -10.36
CA ILE A 38 4.58 3.29 -10.65
C ILE A 38 3.61 3.67 -11.78
N GLY A 39 3.73 4.87 -12.33
CA GLY A 39 2.82 5.40 -13.35
C GLY A 39 1.41 5.66 -12.83
N MET A 40 1.29 6.13 -11.59
CA MET A 40 0.00 6.46 -10.94
C MET A 40 -0.04 7.95 -10.59
N PRO A 41 -1.20 8.62 -10.70
CA PRO A 41 -1.35 9.98 -10.19
C PRO A 41 -1.15 10.03 -8.67
N SER A 42 -0.42 11.03 -8.16
CA SER A 42 -0.14 11.17 -6.73
C SER A 42 -1.42 11.24 -5.88
N ALA A 43 -2.46 11.91 -6.36
CA ALA A 43 -3.76 11.97 -5.70
C ALA A 43 -4.44 10.60 -5.62
N THR A 44 -4.29 9.77 -6.66
CA THR A 44 -4.79 8.40 -6.66
C THR A 44 -4.02 7.56 -5.64
N LEU A 45 -2.68 7.64 -5.63
CA LEU A 45 -1.86 6.92 -4.66
C LEU A 45 -2.24 7.29 -3.22
N TYR A 46 -2.42 8.58 -2.92
CA TYR A 46 -2.87 9.03 -1.61
C TYR A 46 -4.23 8.45 -1.23
N LYS A 47 -5.21 8.49 -2.14
CA LYS A 47 -6.53 7.90 -1.90
C LYS A 47 -6.44 6.40 -1.65
N ARG A 48 -5.62 5.67 -2.42
CA ARG A 48 -5.42 4.22 -2.24
C ARG A 48 -4.70 3.90 -0.93
N LEU A 49 -3.79 4.75 -0.46
CA LEU A 49 -3.12 4.55 0.83
C LEU A 49 -4.08 4.77 2.01
N HIS A 50 -4.97 5.75 1.90
CA HIS A 50 -6.02 5.99 2.89
C HIS A 50 -7.17 4.97 2.82
N ASP A 51 -7.40 4.37 1.65
CA ASP A 51 -8.39 3.32 1.44
C ASP A 51 -7.81 2.14 0.63
N PRO A 52 -7.03 1.26 1.30
CA PRO A 52 -6.32 0.16 0.66
C PRO A 52 -7.20 -0.89 -0.01
N ASP A 53 -8.47 -1.02 0.40
CA ASP A 53 -9.43 -1.94 -0.23
C ASP A 53 -9.68 -1.57 -1.70
N THR A 54 -9.42 -0.32 -2.05
CA THR A 54 -9.60 0.16 -3.41
C THR A 54 -8.38 -0.12 -4.29
N PHE A 55 -7.26 -0.61 -3.74
CA PHE A 55 -6.12 -1.02 -4.55
C PHE A 55 -6.50 -2.17 -5.47
N ARG A 56 -6.25 -1.97 -6.77
CA ARG A 56 -6.27 -3.11 -7.69
C ARG A 56 -5.05 -3.98 -7.40
N ARG A 57 -5.20 -5.30 -7.45
CA ARG A 57 -4.09 -6.26 -7.26
C ARG A 57 -2.87 -5.95 -8.14
N GLY A 58 -3.08 -5.45 -9.36
CA GLY A 58 -2.00 -4.99 -10.26
C GLY A 58 -1.33 -3.66 -9.89
N GLU A 59 -2.01 -2.79 -9.13
CA GLU A 59 -1.45 -1.55 -8.57
C GLU A 59 -0.57 -1.89 -7.36
N MET A 60 -1.06 -2.75 -6.46
CA MET A 60 -0.29 -3.21 -5.28
C MET A 60 1.00 -3.92 -5.72
N ARG A 61 0.94 -4.82 -6.70
CA ARG A 61 2.13 -5.47 -7.27
C ARG A 61 3.16 -4.48 -7.81
N ARG A 62 2.72 -3.41 -8.46
CA ARG A 62 3.63 -2.37 -9.00
C ARG A 62 4.31 -1.60 -7.87
N ILE A 63 3.59 -1.29 -6.79
CA ILE A 63 4.15 -0.62 -5.61
C ILE A 63 5.18 -1.51 -4.93
N CYS A 64 4.84 -2.77 -4.63
CA CYS A 64 5.78 -3.72 -4.02
C CYS A 64 7.05 -3.91 -4.86
N LYS A 65 6.91 -3.98 -6.19
CA LYS A 65 8.05 -4.08 -7.12
C LYS A 65 8.89 -2.80 -7.14
N ALA A 66 8.26 -1.64 -7.17
CA ALA A 66 8.97 -0.35 -7.15
C ALA A 66 9.72 -0.09 -5.85
N LEU A 67 9.16 -0.56 -4.74
CA LEU A 67 9.73 -0.46 -3.40
C LEU A 67 10.65 -1.63 -3.03
N LYS A 68 10.82 -2.60 -3.93
CA LYS A 68 11.61 -3.82 -3.69
C LYS A 68 11.25 -4.55 -2.39
N ILE A 69 9.97 -4.53 -2.02
CA ILE A 69 9.47 -5.22 -0.83
C ILE A 69 9.73 -6.72 -1.02
N PRO A 70 10.45 -7.41 -0.11
CA PRO A 70 10.74 -8.83 -0.24
C PRO A 70 9.45 -9.67 -0.16
N GLU A 71 9.43 -10.83 -0.81
CA GLU A 71 8.20 -11.65 -0.89
C GLU A 71 7.75 -12.18 0.47
N ASP A 72 8.69 -12.41 1.38
CA ASP A 72 8.41 -12.78 2.78
C ASP A 72 7.61 -11.69 3.51
N GLU A 73 7.83 -10.41 3.19
CA GLU A 73 7.05 -9.28 3.72
C GLU A 73 5.76 -9.02 2.93
N ARG A 74 5.57 -9.66 1.75
CA ARG A 74 4.33 -9.58 0.96
C ARG A 74 3.30 -10.63 1.37
N GLY A 75 3.67 -11.58 2.24
CA GLY A 75 2.99 -12.85 2.57
C GLY A 75 1.62 -12.76 3.23
N GLY A 76 0.70 -12.04 2.58
CA GLY A 76 -0.71 -11.84 2.97
C GLY A 76 -1.40 -10.77 2.11
N LEU A 77 -0.63 -9.83 1.53
CA LEU A 77 -1.16 -8.70 0.75
C LEU A 77 -1.62 -9.04 -0.68
N LEU A 78 -1.21 -10.20 -1.19
CA LEU A 78 -1.43 -10.61 -2.58
C LEU A 78 -2.18 -11.94 -2.71
N GLY A 79 -2.62 -12.54 -1.59
CA GLY A 79 -3.52 -13.70 -1.55
C GLY A 79 -4.83 -13.40 -2.27
#